data_AF-A0A661LTI1-F1
#
_entry.id   AF-A0A661LTI1-F1
#
_cell.length_a   1.000
_cell.length_b   1.000
_cell.length_c   1.000
_cell.angle_alpha   90.00
_cell.angle_beta   90.00
_cell.angle_gamma   90.00
#
_symmetry.space_group_name_H-M   'P 1'
#
loop_
_entity.id
_entity.type
_entity.pdbx_description
1 polymer ?
#
loop_
_entity_poly.entity_id
_entity_poly.type
_entity_poly.pdbx_seq_one_letter_code
_entity_poly.pdbx_strand_id
1 'polypeptide(L)' 'MTESLAVKANRFVRLGLTGYDACYAALARDLKGIWLTFDEQAHSLIRVFNTPSACGGVID' A
#
# COMPACT_ATOMS: atom_id res chain seq x y z
N MET A 1 -12.17 9.12 -6.40
CA MET A 1 -10.85 9.38 -5.79
C MET A 1 -10.99 10.61 -4.91
N THR A 2 -10.75 10.50 -3.60
CA THR A 2 -10.83 11.65 -2.67
C THR A 2 -9.42 12.20 -2.43
N GLU A 3 -9.32 13.48 -2.04
CA GLU A 3 -8.05 14.11 -1.67
C GLU A 3 -7.35 13.33 -0.55
N SER A 4 -8.10 12.90 0.47
CA SER A 4 -7.59 12.08 1.57
C SER A 4 -6.94 10.78 1.08
N LEU A 5 -7.54 10.10 0.10
CA LEU A 5 -6.96 8.89 -0.48
C LEU A 5 -5.69 9.19 -1.30
N ALA A 6 -5.66 10.31 -2.03
CA ALA A 6 -4.49 10.73 -2.80
C ALA A 6 -3.29 11.02 -1.89
N VAL A 7 -3.52 11.68 -0.75
CA VAL A 7 -2.48 11.94 0.27
C VAL A 7 -1.92 10.61 0.81
N LYS A 8 -2.77 9.63 1.11
CA LYS A 8 -2.35 8.30 1.59
C LYS A 8 -1.60 7.51 0.51
N ALA A 9 -2.08 7.59 -0.73
CA ALA A 9 -1.45 6.95 -1.90
C ALA A 9 -0.04 7.47 -2.14
N ASN A 10 0.26 8.73 -1.81
CA ASN A 10 1.60 9.30 -1.98
C ASN A 10 2.70 8.47 -1.28
N ARG A 11 2.40 7.80 -0.16
CA ARG A 11 3.36 6.91 0.51
C ARG A 11 3.75 5.72 -0.36
N PHE A 12 2.80 5.20 -1.14
CA PHE A 12 2.98 4.07 -2.05
C PHE A 12 3.62 4.50 -3.36
N VAL A 13 3.30 5.69 -3.88
CA VAL A 13 4.01 6.27 -5.03
C VAL A 13 5.51 6.42 -4.74
N ARG A 14 5.87 6.85 -3.52
CA ARG A 14 7.27 6.94 -3.09
C ARG A 14 7.98 5.59 -2.98
N LEU A 15 7.24 4.48 -2.91
CA LEU A 15 7.80 3.12 -2.96
C LEU A 15 8.00 2.63 -4.40
N GLY A 16 7.65 3.44 -5.41
CA GLY A 16 7.79 3.08 -6.82
C GLY A 16 6.51 2.55 -7.46
N LEU A 17 5.38 2.57 -6.76
CA LEU A 17 4.09 2.20 -7.34
C LEU A 17 3.59 3.32 -8.26
N THR A 18 2.90 2.93 -9.33
CA THR A 18 2.20 3.90 -10.16
C THR A 18 1.08 4.58 -9.36
N GLY A 19 0.64 5.77 -9.78
CA GLY A 19 -0.42 6.49 -9.06
C GLY A 19 -1.71 5.68 -8.90
N TYR A 20 -2.01 4.78 -9.84
CA TYR A 20 -3.21 3.94 -9.79
C TYR A 20 -3.07 2.80 -8.77
N ASP A 21 -1.94 2.08 -8.83
CA ASP A 21 -1.61 1.00 -7.90
C ASP A 21 -1.49 1.51 -6.46
N ALA A 22 -0.87 2.68 -6.30
CA ALA A 22 -0.74 3.36 -5.03
C ALA A 22 -2.09 3.69 -4.38
N CYS A 23 -3.09 4.06 -5.20
CA CYS A 23 -4.44 4.32 -4.71
C CYS A 23 -5.15 3.06 -4.26
N TYR A 24 -5.00 1.93 -4.95
CA TYR A 24 -5.57 0.67 -4.49
C TYR A 24 -4.89 0.13 -3.23
N ALA A 25 -3.56 0.23 -3.15
CA ALA A 25 -2.82 -0.13 -1.96
C ALA A 25 -3.25 0.72 -0.75
N ALA A 26 -3.42 2.04 -0.94
CA ALA A 26 -3.92 2.93 0.10
C ALA A 26 -5.37 2.64 0.50
N LEU A 27 -6.23 2.35 -0.48
CA LEU A 27 -7.63 2.03 -0.23
C LEU A 27 -7.77 0.71 0.54
N ALA A 28 -7.01 -0.31 0.17
CA ALA A 28 -7.01 -1.58 0.88
C ALA A 28 -6.55 -1.41 2.34
N ARG A 29 -5.52 -0.59 2.59
CA ARG A 29 -5.09 -0.24 3.95
C ARG A 29 -6.20 0.46 4.73
N ASP A 30 -6.88 1.43 4.14
CA ASP A 30 -7.98 2.16 4.78
C ASP A 30 -9.17 1.25 5.15
N LEU A 31 -9.49 0.30 4.29
CA LEU A 31 -10.56 -0.66 4.50
C LEU A 31 -10.15 -1.84 5.38
N LYS A 32 -8.88 -1.90 5.84
CA LYS A 32 -8.28 -3.09 6.47
C LYS A 32 -8.47 -4.36 5.64
N GLY A 33 -8.50 -4.19 4.32
CA GLY A 33 -8.67 -5.25 3.34
C GLY A 33 -7.34 -5.69 2.74
N ILE A 34 -7.43 -6.64 1.83
CA ILE A 34 -6.29 -7.13 1.07
C ILE A 34 -6.45 -6.64 -0.37
N TRP A 35 -5.44 -5.94 -0.89
CA TRP A 35 -5.40 -5.62 -2.31
C TRP A 35 -4.93 -6.85 -3.09
N LEU A 36 -5.81 -7.40 -3.92
CA LEU A 36 -5.48 -8.47 -4.85
C LEU A 36 -4.99 -7.86 -6.16
N THR A 37 -3.77 -8.20 -6.57
CA THR A 37 -3.20 -7.78 -7.85
C THR A 37 -2.44 -8.95 -8.48
N PHE A 38 -2.48 -9.02 -9.81
CA PHE A 38 -1.66 -9.94 -10.60
C PHE A 38 -0.35 -9.30 -11.04
N ASP A 39 -0.13 -8.02 -10.71
CA ASP A 39 1.12 -7.34 -10.96
C ASP A 39 2.17 -7.77 -9.92
N GLU A 40 3.10 -8.61 -10.36
CA GLU A 40 4.18 -9.15 -9.54
C GLU A 40 5.11 -8.05 -9.00
N GLN A 41 5.33 -6.98 -9.77
CA GLN A 41 6.19 -5.88 -9.36
C GLN A 41 5.51 -5.08 -8.24
N ALA A 42 4.25 -4.70 -8.44
CA ALA A 42 3.47 -4.00 -7.42
C ALA A 42 3.34 -4.84 -6.13
N HIS A 43 3.09 -6.14 -6.27
CA HIS A 43 3.04 -7.07 -5.15
C HIS A 43 4.37 -7.11 -4.38
N SER A 44 5.49 -7.19 -5.10
CA SER A 44 6.82 -7.24 -4.49
C SER A 44 7.18 -5.98 -3.73
N LEU A 45 6.82 -4.80 -4.28
CA LEU A 45 7.05 -3.50 -3.63
C LEU A 45 6.27 -3.37 -2.30
N ILE A 46 5.06 -3.94 -2.23
CA ILE A 46 4.18 -3.83 -1.05
C ILE A 46 4.44 -4.94 -0.04
N ARG A 47 4.98 -6.10 -0.46
CA ARG A 47 5.31 -7.21 0.45
C ARG A 47 6.26 -6.77 1.57
N VAL A 48 7.24 -5.93 1.25
CA VAL A 48 8.20 -5.36 2.22
C VAL A 48 7.51 -4.44 3.24
N PHE A 49 6.40 -3.84 2.83
CA PHE A 49 5.63 -2.92 3.65
C PHE A 49 4.63 -3.63 4.57
N ASN A 50 4.20 -4.84 4.20
CA ASN A 50 3.20 -5.63 4.93
C ASN A 50 3.82 -6.74 5.80
N THR A 51 5.13 -6.98 5.73
CA THR A 51 5.80 -7.87 6.67
C THR A 51 5.87 -7.21 8.04
N PRO A 52 5.22 -7.78 9.08
CA PRO A 52 5.58 -7.41 10.43
C PRO A 52 7.06 -7.77 10.56
N SER A 53 7.90 -6.79 10.89
CA SER A 53 9.24 -7.10 11.36
C SER A 53 9.09 -8.17 12.45
N ALA A 54 10.01 -9.13 12.52
CA ALA A 54 10.00 -10.20 13.51
C ALA A 54 10.13 -9.73 14.98
N CYS A 55 9.80 -8.48 15.27
CA CYS A 55 9.60 -7.90 16.59
C CYS A 55 8.32 -7.05 16.53
N GLY A 56 7.40 -7.33 17.45
CA GLY A 56 6.08 -6.71 17.51
C GLY A 56 6.13 -5.18 17.44
N GLY A 57 5.35 -4.62 16.54
CA GLY A 57 5.19 -3.19 16.38
C GLY A 57 3.97 -2.92 15.53
N VAL A 58 2.84 -2.70 16.19
CA VAL A 58 1.74 -1.91 15.62
C VAL A 58 2.34 -0.63 15.06
N ILE A 59 2.16 -0.40 13.75
CA ILE A 59 2.44 0.90 13.17
C ILE A 59 1.09 1.61 13.02
N ASP A 60 0.94 2.70 13.77
CA ASP A 60 -0.13 3.70 13.61
C ASP A 60 -0.37 4.08 12.12
#